data_AF-A0AAX3EDM8-F1
#
_entry.id   AF-A0AAX3EDM8-F1
#
_cell.length_a   1.000
_cell.length_b   1.000
_cell.length_c   1.000
_cell.angle_alpha   90.00
_cell.angle_beta   90.00
_cell.angle_gamma   90.00
#
_symmetry.space_group_name_H-M   'P 1'
#
loop_
_entity.id
_entity.type
_entity.pdbx_description
1 polymer ?
#
loop_
_entity_poly.entity_id
_entity_poly.type
_entity_poly.pdbx_seq_one_letter_code
_entity_poly.pdbx_strand_id
1 'polypeptide(L)'
;MAVTLFWPDGEVHVIDTASGRIVFCENITAGTHPLGRAWIDSDLNETVASSGTDVVAGLGRNTFTVTCANRNCGIFDPARASFTLTVRDAAGRPYSESVTMDRAGTKALSVSFDVEEAGEGAFRISATSFR
;
A
#
# COMPACT_ATOMS: atom_id res chain seq x y z
N MET A 1 -5.15 11.67 5.04
CA MET A 1 -5.71 12.94 4.51
C MET A 1 -5.97 12.69 3.04
N ALA A 2 -7.23 12.75 2.58
CA ALA A 2 -7.57 12.61 1.16
C ALA A 2 -7.34 13.96 0.47
N VAL A 3 -6.68 13.96 -0.69
CA VAL A 3 -6.48 15.17 -1.50
C VAL A 3 -7.06 14.90 -2.88
N THR A 4 -8.18 15.56 -3.19
CA THR A 4 -8.75 15.55 -4.54
C THR A 4 -7.95 16.52 -5.42
N LEU A 5 -7.36 16.03 -6.51
CA LEU A 5 -6.62 16.84 -7.48
C LEU A 5 -7.37 16.81 -8.81
N PHE A 6 -7.88 17.96 -9.24
CA PHE A 6 -8.55 18.10 -10.52
C PHE A 6 -7.51 18.30 -11.63
N TRP A 7 -7.41 17.35 -12.55
CA TRP A 7 -6.61 17.46 -13.78
C TRP A 7 -7.54 17.67 -14.98
N PRO A 8 -7.06 18.27 -16.09
CA PRO A 8 -7.90 18.58 -17.25
C PRO A 8 -8.46 17.36 -18.00
N ASP A 9 -7.99 16.14 -17.72
CA ASP A 9 -8.38 14.89 -18.38
C ASP A 9 -9.29 13.96 -17.52
N GLY A 10 -9.70 14.37 -16.32
CA GLY A 10 -10.54 13.54 -15.44
C GLY A 10 -10.36 13.83 -13.95
N GLU A 11 -11.17 13.17 -13.12
CA GLU A 11 -11.13 13.33 -11.67
C GLU A 11 -10.14 12.31 -11.08
N VAL A 12 -8.99 12.78 -10.60
CA VAL A 12 -7.98 11.94 -9.94
C VAL A 12 -8.10 12.11 -8.43
N HIS A 13 -8.54 11.06 -7.75
CA HIS A 13 -8.55 11.03 -6.29
C HIS A 13 -7.28 10.34 -5.83
N VAL A 14 -6.35 11.12 -5.26
CA VAL A 14 -5.14 10.60 -4.63
C VAL A 14 -5.38 10.54 -3.13
N ILE A 15 -5.38 9.34 -2.56
CA ILE A 15 -5.59 9.16 -1.13
C ILE A 15 -4.33 8.57 -0.52
N ASP A 16 -3.65 9.36 0.31
CA ASP A 16 -2.60 8.85 1.17
C ASP A 16 -3.23 8.15 2.38
N THR A 17 -3.29 6.83 2.32
CA THR A 17 -4.34 6.11 3.03
C THR A 17 -3.85 5.44 4.31
N ALA A 18 -2.63 4.92 4.35
CA ALA A 18 -2.05 4.39 5.58
C ALA A 18 -0.55 4.55 5.62
N SER A 19 -0.04 4.85 6.81
CA SER A 19 1.36 4.65 7.14
C SER A 19 1.46 3.85 8.43
N GLY A 20 2.59 3.19 8.61
CA GLY A 20 2.86 2.42 9.81
C GLY A 20 4.35 2.28 10.02
N ARG A 21 4.73 1.87 11.22
CA ARG A 21 6.12 1.67 11.62
C ARG A 21 6.52 0.22 11.42
N ILE A 22 7.77 0.02 11.03
CA ILE A 22 8.41 -1.29 10.97
C ILE A 22 9.62 -1.24 11.89
N VAL A 23 9.83 -2.25 12.72
CA VAL A 23 11.02 -2.39 13.55
C VAL A 23 11.80 -3.60 13.08
N PHE A 24 13.00 -3.38 12.57
CA PHE A 24 13.92 -4.42 12.14
C PHE A 24 14.82 -4.83 13.31
N CYS A 25 14.92 -6.13 13.58
CA CYS A 25 15.64 -6.68 14.72
C CYS A 25 16.53 -7.86 14.31
N GLU A 26 17.72 -7.95 14.91
CA GLU A 26 18.70 -9.02 14.64
C GLU A 26 18.23 -10.40 15.12
N ASN A 27 17.47 -10.44 16.21
CA ASN A 27 17.01 -11.68 16.85
C ASN A 27 15.63 -12.16 16.37
N ILE A 28 15.11 -11.56 15.30
CA ILE A 28 13.84 -11.93 14.69
C ILE A 28 14.12 -12.61 13.35
N THR A 29 13.35 -13.64 13.02
CA THR A 29 13.47 -14.32 11.73
C THR A 29 12.82 -13.48 10.63
N ALA A 30 13.51 -13.32 9.51
CA ALA A 30 12.93 -12.69 8.33
C ALA A 30 11.80 -13.54 7.74
N GLY A 31 10.82 -12.89 7.11
CA GLY A 31 9.66 -13.60 6.60
C GLY A 31 8.66 -12.71 5.86
N THR A 32 7.43 -13.22 5.74
CA THR A 32 6.33 -12.51 5.10
C THR A 32 5.46 -11.81 6.15
N HIS A 33 5.25 -10.51 5.97
CA HIS A 33 4.54 -9.63 6.90
C HIS A 33 3.32 -9.00 6.22
N PRO A 34 2.10 -9.35 6.64
CA PRO A 34 0.90 -8.72 6.12
C PRO A 34 0.74 -7.31 6.73
N LEU A 35 0.78 -6.28 5.88
CA LEU A 35 0.61 -4.87 6.27
C LEU A 35 -0.86 -4.47 6.42
N GLY A 36 -1.78 -5.34 5.99
CA GLY A 36 -3.22 -5.15 6.07
C GLY A 36 -3.88 -5.08 4.69
N ARG A 37 -4.87 -4.20 4.56
CA ARG A 37 -5.71 -4.09 3.36
C ARG A 37 -5.91 -2.64 2.98
N ALA A 38 -5.94 -2.37 1.68
CA ALA A 38 -6.34 -1.10 1.08
C ALA A 38 -7.49 -1.36 0.10
N TRP A 39 -8.52 -0.52 0.13
CA TRP A 39 -9.59 -0.61 -0.86
C TRP A 39 -10.08 0.76 -1.29
N ILE A 40 -10.55 0.83 -2.54
CA ILE A 40 -11.25 1.99 -3.10
C ILE A 40 -12.72 1.59 -3.32
N ASP A 41 -13.62 2.46 -2.89
CA ASP A 41 -15.07 2.32 -3.07
C ASP A 41 -15.65 3.63 -3.64
N SER A 42 -16.19 3.56 -4.88
CA SER A 42 -16.79 4.72 -5.57
C SER A 42 -18.11 5.18 -4.97
N ASP A 43 -18.83 4.33 -4.24
CA ASP A 43 -20.10 4.70 -3.62
C ASP A 43 -19.85 5.55 -2.35
N LEU A 44 -18.74 5.28 -1.66
CA LEU A 44 -18.35 6.00 -0.45
C LEU A 44 -17.35 7.14 -0.71
N ASN A 45 -16.74 7.20 -1.90
CA ASN A 45 -15.57 8.04 -2.18
C ASN A 45 -14.46 7.88 -1.11
N GLU A 46 -14.37 6.69 -0.54
CA GLU A 46 -13.50 6.38 0.58
C GLU A 46 -12.41 5.43 0.11
N THR A 47 -11.17 5.76 0.48
CA THR A 47 -10.10 4.78 0.53
C THR A 47 -9.79 4.53 1.99
N VAL A 48 -9.85 3.27 2.41
CA VAL A 48 -9.45 2.86 3.75
C VAL A 48 -8.27 1.91 3.61
N ALA A 49 -7.16 2.27 4.25
CA ALA A 49 -6.06 1.36 4.45
C ALA A 49 -5.93 1.10 5.94
N SER A 50 -6.06 -0.15 6.35
CA SER A 50 -5.81 -0.56 7.72
C SER A 50 -4.34 -0.97 7.79
N SER A 51 -3.48 -0.15 8.40
CA SER A 51 -2.17 -0.61 8.83
C SER A 51 -2.37 -1.60 9.97
N GLY A 52 -2.05 -2.88 9.72
CA GLY A 52 -2.09 -3.91 10.75
C GLY A 52 -0.95 -3.71 11.74
N THR A 53 -1.12 -2.83 12.75
CA THR A 53 -0.18 -2.63 13.87
C THR A 53 1.27 -2.28 13.47
N ASP A 54 2.13 -2.00 14.44
CA ASP A 54 3.57 -1.93 14.20
C ASP A 54 4.08 -3.31 13.78
N VAL A 55 4.88 -3.37 12.72
CA VAL A 55 5.41 -4.63 12.19
C VAL A 55 6.81 -4.84 12.73
N VAL A 56 7.10 -6.04 13.23
CA VAL A 56 8.44 -6.41 13.65
C VAL A 56 9.01 -7.44 12.67
N ALA A 57 10.15 -7.11 12.08
CA ALA A 57 10.79 -7.92 11.03
C ALA A 57 12.23 -8.29 11.40
N GLY A 58 12.69 -9.43 10.92
CA GLY A 58 14.07 -9.88 11.08
C GLY A 58 15.03 -9.22 10.10
N LEU A 59 16.33 -9.39 10.32
CA LEU A 59 17.33 -9.15 9.28
C LEU A 59 17.30 -10.23 8.21
N GLY A 60 17.66 -9.87 6.98
CA GLY A 60 17.58 -10.71 5.79
C GLY A 60 16.32 -10.46 4.95
N ARG A 61 15.96 -11.45 4.12
CA ARG A 61 14.91 -11.31 3.12
C ARG A 61 13.51 -11.25 3.72
N ASN A 62 12.90 -10.07 3.70
CA ASN A 62 11.53 -9.85 4.14
C ASN A 62 10.61 -9.56 2.94
N THR A 63 9.36 -9.98 3.06
CA THR A 63 8.30 -9.69 2.10
C THR A 63 7.14 -9.02 2.81
N PHE A 64 6.79 -7.82 2.41
CA PHE A 64 5.66 -7.06 2.96
C PHE A 64 4.51 -7.10 1.99
N THR A 65 3.35 -7.58 2.44
CA THR A 65 2.19 -7.80 1.57
C THR A 65 0.99 -6.98 2.03
N VAL A 66 0.37 -6.27 1.09
CA VAL A 66 -0.91 -5.59 1.28
C VAL A 66 -1.96 -6.19 0.34
N THR A 67 -3.18 -6.36 0.83
CA THR A 67 -4.30 -6.76 -0.03
C THR A 67 -5.01 -5.52 -0.56
N CYS A 68 -4.96 -5.31 -1.86
CA CYS A 68 -5.63 -4.21 -2.54
C CYS A 68 -6.97 -4.69 -3.10
N ALA A 69 -8.03 -3.91 -2.94
CA ALA A 69 -9.33 -4.20 -3.54
C ALA A 69 -9.93 -2.98 -4.24
N ASN A 70 -10.22 -3.12 -5.52
CA ASN A 70 -11.07 -2.21 -6.26
C ASN A 70 -12.52 -2.70 -6.14
N ARG A 71 -13.35 -2.00 -5.36
CA ARG A 71 -14.77 -2.34 -5.13
C ARG A 71 -15.72 -1.59 -6.06
N ASN A 72 -15.20 -0.89 -7.06
CA ASN A 72 -16.02 -0.14 -8.02
C ASN A 72 -16.84 -1.11 -8.87
N CYS A 73 -18.08 -1.40 -8.46
CA CYS A 73 -18.96 -2.41 -9.07
C CYS A 73 -20.01 -1.83 -10.04
N GLY A 74 -19.86 -0.58 -10.48
CA GLY A 74 -20.78 0.03 -11.43
C GLY A 74 -20.55 -0.45 -12.87
N ILE A 75 -21.63 -0.83 -13.58
CA ILE A 75 -21.63 -1.19 -15.02
C ILE A 75 -21.09 -0.02 -15.89
N PHE A 76 -21.10 1.20 -15.35
CA PHE A 76 -20.60 2.43 -15.98
C PHE A 76 -19.37 3.04 -15.28
N ASP A 77 -18.75 2.33 -14.32
CA ASP A 77 -17.56 2.81 -13.61
C ASP A 77 -16.32 2.03 -14.03
N PRO A 78 -15.61 2.45 -15.10
CA PRO A 78 -14.30 1.92 -15.47
C PRO A 78 -13.21 2.45 -14.53
N ALA A 79 -13.55 2.71 -13.26
CA ALA A 79 -12.70 3.40 -12.32
C ALA A 79 -11.47 2.53 -12.04
N ARG A 80 -10.39 2.87 -12.74
CA ARG A 80 -9.09 2.24 -12.61
C ARG A 80 -8.56 2.60 -11.24
N ALA A 81 -8.09 1.60 -10.50
CA ALA A 81 -7.49 1.81 -9.20
C ALA A 81 -6.00 1.45 -9.30
N SER A 82 -5.13 2.38 -8.96
CA SER A 82 -3.71 2.12 -8.74
C SER A 82 -3.43 2.14 -7.25
N PHE A 83 -2.73 1.13 -6.77
CA PHE A 83 -2.27 1.05 -5.38
C PHE A 83 -0.76 1.02 -5.40
N THR A 84 -0.14 1.80 -4.53
CA THR A 84 1.31 1.85 -4.36
C THR A 84 1.64 1.54 -2.91
N LEU A 85 2.55 0.59 -2.71
CA LEU A 85 3.13 0.25 -1.43
C LEU A 85 4.58 0.70 -1.46
N THR A 86 4.95 1.60 -0.54
CA THR A 86 6.32 2.02 -0.31
C THR A 86 6.74 1.57 1.08
N VAL A 87 7.83 0.82 1.18
CA VAL A 87 8.47 0.42 2.42
C VAL A 87 9.84 1.08 2.50
N ARG A 88 10.21 1.62 3.66
CA ARG A 88 11.53 2.17 3.95
C ARG A 88 12.23 1.31 4.97
N ASP A 89 13.48 0.96 4.70
CA ASP A 89 14.34 0.28 5.67
C ASP A 89 14.85 1.24 6.76
N ALA A 90 15.64 0.71 7.71
CA ALA A 90 16.25 1.48 8.79
C ALA A 90 17.23 2.57 8.28
N ALA A 91 17.87 2.35 7.14
CA ALA A 91 18.75 3.32 6.48
C ALA A 91 17.97 4.38 5.68
N GLY A 92 16.63 4.29 5.64
CA GLY A 92 15.74 5.19 4.92
C GLY A 92 15.63 4.91 3.42
N ARG A 93 16.19 3.79 2.92
CA ARG A 93 16.10 3.39 1.50
C ARG A 93 14.66 2.98 1.17
N PRO A 94 14.02 3.58 0.14
CA PRO A 94 12.65 3.26 -0.22
C PRO A 94 12.60 2.10 -1.24
N TYR A 95 11.71 1.15 -0.96
CA TYR A 95 11.32 0.04 -1.84
C TYR A 95 9.85 0.21 -2.17
N SER A 96 9.52 0.39 -3.44
CA SER A 96 8.15 0.65 -3.86
C SER A 96 7.69 -0.32 -4.93
N GLU A 97 6.47 -0.78 -4.79
CA GLU A 97 5.76 -1.56 -5.81
C GLU A 97 4.38 -0.95 -6.04
N SER A 98 3.85 -1.13 -7.24
CA SER A 98 2.52 -0.64 -7.56
C SER A 98 1.72 -1.67 -8.36
N VAL A 99 0.41 -1.64 -8.20
CA VAL A 99 -0.51 -2.48 -8.95
C VAL A 99 -1.70 -1.67 -9.42
N THR A 100 -1.97 -1.76 -10.72
CA THR A 100 -3.15 -1.15 -11.33
C THR A 100 -4.19 -2.22 -11.60
N MET A 101 -5.45 -1.88 -11.34
CA MET A 101 -6.62 -2.68 -11.61
C MET A 101 -7.54 -1.91 -12.55
N ASP A 102 -7.71 -2.41 -13.78
CA ASP A 102 -8.59 -1.80 -14.78
C ASP A 102 -10.09 -2.07 -14.55
N ARG A 103 -10.41 -2.94 -13.58
CA ARG A 103 -11.78 -3.32 -13.21
C ARG A 103 -11.86 -3.69 -11.74
N ALA A 104 -13.08 -3.87 -11.23
CA ALA A 104 -13.33 -4.43 -9.91
C ALA A 104 -12.55 -5.73 -9.69
N GLY A 105 -11.94 -5.86 -8.52
CA GLY A 105 -11.14 -7.04 -8.20
C GLY A 105 -10.31 -6.88 -6.94
N THR A 106 -9.62 -7.96 -6.58
CA THR A 106 -8.68 -8.00 -5.45
C THR A 106 -7.35 -8.53 -5.95
N LYS A 107 -6.25 -7.90 -5.54
CA LYS A 107 -4.87 -8.37 -5.79
C LYS A 107 -4.04 -8.14 -4.54
N ALA A 108 -3.09 -9.03 -4.31
CA ALA A 108 -2.02 -8.80 -3.37
C ALA A 108 -0.91 -7.99 -4.04
N LEU A 109 -0.41 -6.97 -3.35
CA LEU A 109 0.77 -6.20 -3.70
C LEU A 109 1.85 -6.52 -2.67
N SER A 110 3.02 -6.97 -3.13
CA SER A 110 4.10 -7.41 -2.26
C SER A 110 5.40 -6.70 -2.61
N VAL A 111 6.06 -6.12 -1.61
CA VAL A 111 7.42 -5.56 -1.72
C VAL A 111 8.36 -6.52 -1.01
N SER A 112 9.44 -6.94 -1.66
CA SER A 112 10.45 -7.81 -1.05
C SER A 112 11.83 -7.22 -1.18
N PHE A 113 12.59 -7.24 -0.08
CA PHE A 113 13.98 -6.79 -0.06
C PHE A 113 14.74 -7.44 1.11
N ASP A 114 16.06 -7.39 1.01
CA ASP A 114 16.96 -7.84 2.06
C ASP A 114 17.25 -6.69 3.03
N VAL A 115 16.97 -6.91 4.31
CA VAL A 115 17.22 -5.97 5.39
C VAL A 115 18.62 -6.23 5.95
N GLU A 116 19.53 -5.28 5.77
CA GLU A 116 20.92 -5.41 6.20
C GLU A 116 21.17 -4.84 7.61
N GLU A 117 20.33 -3.91 8.06
CA GLU A 117 20.52 -3.15 9.29
C GLU A 117 19.28 -3.18 10.18
N ALA A 118 19.48 -3.30 11.49
CA ALA A 118 18.43 -3.23 12.49
C ALA A 118 18.08 -1.77 12.79
N GLY A 119 16.80 -1.49 13.05
CA GLY A 119 16.34 -0.13 13.32
C GLY A 119 14.89 0.11 12.93
N GLU A 120 14.48 1.37 12.93
CA GLU A 120 13.12 1.77 12.60
C GLU A 120 12.99 2.08 11.10
N GLY A 121 12.10 1.35 10.44
CA GLY A 121 11.59 1.67 9.12
C GLY A 121 10.14 2.12 9.17
N ALA A 122 9.57 2.31 7.99
CA ALA A 122 8.17 2.69 7.85
C ALA A 122 7.59 2.13 6.55
N PHE A 123 6.28 1.93 6.51
CA PHE A 123 5.58 1.71 5.26
C PHE A 123 4.53 2.79 5.03
N ARG A 124 4.21 2.98 3.76
CA ARG A 124 3.17 3.87 3.28
C ARG A 124 2.41 3.17 2.16
N ILE A 125 1.09 3.17 2.28
CA ILE A 125 0.18 2.65 1.28
C ILE A 125 -0.62 3.85 0.76
N SER A 126 -0.54 4.06 -0.54
CA SER A 126 -1.36 5.04 -1.24
C SER A 126 -2.23 4.33 -2.27
N ALA A 127 -3.41 4.89 -2.50
CA ALA A 127 -4.30 4.46 -3.55
C ALA A 127 -4.75 5.67 -4.36
N THR A 128 -4.88 5.46 -5.66
CA THR A 128 -5.32 6.46 -6.61
C THR A 128 -6.41 5.86 -7.47
N SER A 129 -7.58 6.50 -7.52
CA SER A 129 -8.59 6.18 -8.52
C SER A 129 -8.54 7.19 -9.66
N PHE A 130 -8.72 6.68 -10.87
CA PHE A 130 -8.83 7.46 -12.10
C PHE A 130 -10.26 7.31 -12.61
N ARG A 131 -10.95 8.44 -12.78
CA ARG A 131 -12.30 8.50 -13.34
C ARG A 131 -12.38 9.50 -14.48
#